data_AF-A0A1H6ECC7-F1
#
_entry.id   AF-A0A1H6ECC7-F1
#
_cell.length_a   1.000
_cell.length_b   1.000
_cell.length_c   1.000
_cell.angle_alpha   90.00
_cell.angle_beta   90.00
_cell.angle_gamma   90.00
#
_symmetry.space_group_name_H-M   'P 1'
#
loop_
_entity.id
_entity.type
_entity.pdbx_description
1 polymer ?
#
loop_
_entity_poly.entity_id
_entity_poly.type
_entity_poly.pdbx_seq_one_letter_code
_entity_poly.pdbx_strand_id
1 'polypeptide(L)' 'MRPVLLAGGPQDLPDDVRHRQVPAAENKISVEFRGGREHFCYTGESRTDSGDVIAVYEWSYRTEIAE' A
#
# COMPACT_ATOMS: atom_id res chain seq x y z
N MET A 1 8.22 -12.79 0.58
CA MET A 1 7.81 -11.38 0.76
C MET A 1 8.32 -10.61 -0.44
N ARG A 2 7.57 -9.63 -0.96
CA ARG A 2 8.03 -8.70 -2.02
C ARG A 2 7.98 -7.27 -1.50
N PRO A 3 8.89 -6.38 -1.93
CA PRO A 3 8.76 -4.96 -1.65
C PRO A 3 7.55 -4.39 -2.40
N VAL A 4 6.81 -3.50 -1.74
CA VAL A 4 5.65 -2.82 -2.30
C VAL A 4 5.70 -1.35 -2.02
N LEU A 5 5.15 -0.57 -2.94
CA LEU A 5 4.96 0.87 -2.83
C LEU A 5 3.47 1.19 -2.76
N LEU A 6 3.04 1.89 -1.73
CA LEU A 6 1.70 2.45 -1.64
C LEU A 6 1.68 3.84 -2.29
N ALA A 7 1.08 3.92 -3.47
CA ALA A 7 0.93 5.15 -4.23
C ALA A 7 -0.40 5.85 -3.93
N GLY A 8 -0.38 7.19 -3.86
CA GLY A 8 -1.54 8.01 -3.54
C GLY A 8 -1.85 8.06 -2.04
N GLY A 9 -3.15 8.06 -1.72
CA GLY A 9 -3.66 8.06 -0.34
C GLY A 9 -3.32 9.32 0.47
N PRO A 10 -3.47 9.27 1.80
CA PRO A 10 -3.23 10.42 2.66
C PRO A 10 -1.76 10.83 2.61
N GLN A 11 -1.50 12.10 2.28
CA GLN A 11 -0.14 12.67 2.22
C GLN A 11 0.65 12.54 3.53
N ASP A 12 -0.06 12.48 4.65
CA ASP A 12 0.49 12.33 6.00
C ASP A 12 0.89 10.88 6.34
N LEU A 13 0.65 9.93 5.43
CA LEU A 13 1.04 8.53 5.62
C LEU A 13 2.58 8.42 5.64
N PRO A 14 3.17 7.86 6.71
CA PRO A 14 4.62 7.78 6.85
C PRO A 14 5.24 6.90 5.76
N ASP A 15 6.46 7.26 5.37
CA ASP A 15 7.18 6.61 4.26
C ASP A 15 7.46 5.12 4.52
N ASP A 16 7.72 4.75 5.78
CA ASP A 16 7.87 3.35 6.22
C ASP A 16 6.62 2.49 5.94
N VAL A 17 5.43 3.10 6.03
CA VAL A 17 4.18 2.41 5.68
C VAL A 17 3.98 2.36 4.17
N ARG A 18 4.41 3.40 3.45
CA ARG A 18 4.39 3.45 1.98
C ARG A 18 5.34 2.42 1.37
N HIS A 19 6.47 2.18 2.00
CA HIS A 19 7.52 1.26 1.58
C HIS A 19 7.60 0.07 2.53
N ARG A 20 6.86 -1.00 2.23
CA ARG A 20 6.86 -2.20 3.08
C ARG A 20 7.04 -3.48 2.29
N GLN A 21 7.19 -4.59 3.01
CA GLN A 21 7.17 -5.91 2.42
C GLN A 21 5.87 -6.64 2.76
N VAL A 22 5.29 -7.32 1.76
CA VAL A 22 4.06 -8.12 1.91
C VAL A 22 4.21 -9.48 1.21
N PRO A 23 3.36 -10.47 1.49
CA PRO A 23 3.32 -11.72 0.73
C PRO A 23 3.05 -11.44 -0.76
N ALA A 24 3.74 -12.15 -1.67
CA ALA A 24 3.58 -11.92 -3.12
C ALA A 24 2.17 -12.25 -3.64
N ALA A 25 1.43 -13.10 -2.92
CA ALA A 25 0.04 -13.45 -3.24
C ALA A 25 -0.98 -12.42 -2.72
N GLU A 26 -0.55 -11.42 -1.93
CA GLU A 26 -1.45 -10.41 -1.40
C GLU A 26 -1.72 -9.35 -2.47
N ASN A 27 -2.98 -9.17 -2.87
CA ASN A 27 -3.35 -8.16 -3.88
C ASN A 27 -4.02 -6.93 -3.27
N LYS A 28 -4.34 -6.98 -1.97
CA LYS A 28 -4.98 -5.88 -1.27
C LYS A 28 -4.26 -5.60 0.04
N ILE A 29 -3.97 -4.32 0.29
CA ILE A 29 -3.34 -3.88 1.52
C ILE A 29 -4.31 -2.94 2.23
N SER A 30 -4.58 -3.23 3.50
CA SER A 30 -5.32 -2.31 4.37
C SER A 30 -4.37 -1.77 5.43
N VAL A 31 -4.32 -0.45 5.56
CA VAL A 31 -3.49 0.25 6.54
C VAL A 31 -4.38 1.01 7.50
N GLU A 32 -4.22 0.79 8.79
CA GLU A 32 -4.92 1.56 9.81
C GLU A 32 -4.27 2.94 9.96
N PHE A 33 -5.03 4.00 9.70
CA PHE A 33 -4.54 5.37 9.77
C PHE A 33 -5.63 6.32 10.25
N ARG A 34 -5.33 7.12 11.30
CA ARG A 34 -6.21 8.14 11.89
C ARG A 34 -7.65 7.66 12.14
N GLY A 35 -7.82 6.51 12.81
CA GLY A 35 -9.15 5.97 13.13
C GLY A 35 -9.94 5.43 11.93
N GLY A 36 -9.26 5.17 10.81
CA GLY A 36 -9.83 4.53 9.62
C GLY A 36 -8.90 3.46 9.07
N ARG A 37 -9.34 2.79 8.02
CA ARG A 37 -8.54 1.87 7.21
C ARG A 37 -8.44 2.40 5.79
N GLU A 38 -7.22 2.69 5.37
CA GLU A 38 -6.85 3.01 4.01
C GLU A 38 -6.72 1.70 3.22
N HIS A 39 -7.46 1.57 2.12
CA HIS A 39 -7.40 0.40 1.25
C HIS A 39 -6.60 0.73 0.00
N PHE A 40 -5.58 -0.09 -0.26
CA PHE A 40 -4.75 -0.03 -1.44
C PHE A 40 -4.90 -1.32 -2.23
N CYS A 41 -5.06 -1.20 -3.55
CA CYS A 41 -5.24 -2.34 -4.44
C CYS A 41 -4.05 -2.44 -5.38
N TYR A 42 -3.56 -3.67 -5.60
CA TYR A 42 -2.56 -3.93 -6.62
C TYR A 42 -3.20 -3.76 -8.00
N THR A 43 -2.71 -2.81 -8.79
CA THR A 43 -3.26 -2.51 -10.11
C THR A 43 -2.57 -3.29 -11.23
N GLY A 44 -1.62 -4.17 -10.89
CA GLY A 44 -0.78 -4.86 -11.86
C GLY A 44 0.51 -4.11 -12.19
N GLU A 45 0.62 -2.86 -11.73
CA GLU A 45 1.80 -2.04 -11.94
C GLU A 45 2.94 -2.46 -11.00
N SER A 46 4.13 -2.58 -11.57
CA SER A 46 5.35 -2.79 -10.80
C SER A 46 6.47 -1.96 -11.40
N ARG A 47 7.35 -1.46 -10.53
CA ARG A 47 8.52 -0.70 -10.92
C ARG A 47 9.77 -1.50 -10.58
N THR A 48 10.79 -1.39 -11.41
CA THR A 48 12.12 -1.92 -11.08
C THR A 48 12.93 -0.80 -10.45
N ASP A 49 13.36 -0.99 -9.21
CA ASP A 49 14.19 -0.05 -8.46
C ASP A 49 15.42 -0.77 -7.93
N SER A 50 16.61 -0.28 -8.25
CA SER A 50 17.89 -0.87 -7.84
C SER A 50 18.04 -2.39 -8.11
N GLY A 51 17.33 -2.93 -9.10
CA GLY A 51 17.33 -4.36 -9.45
C GLY A 51 16.20 -5.18 -8.82
N ASP A 52 15.44 -4.60 -7.88
CA ASP A 52 14.29 -5.22 -7.24
C ASP A 52 12.98 -4.81 -7.91
N VAL A 53 12.03 -5.76 -8.01
CA VAL A 53 10.67 -5.49 -8.52
C VAL A 53 9.79 -5.06 -7.35
N ILE A 54 9.43 -3.78 -7.33
CA ILE A 54 8.53 -3.17 -6.35
C ILE A 54 7.13 -3.14 -6.94
N ALA A 55 6.21 -3.89 -6.34
CA ALA A 55 4.80 -3.86 -6.75
C ALA A 55 4.14 -2.56 -6.27
N VAL A 56 3.46 -1.85 -7.16
CA VAL A 56 2.79 -0.58 -6.87
C VAL A 56 1.32 -0.86 -6.55
N TYR A 57 0.86 -0.35 -5.40
CA TYR A 57 -0.52 -0.46 -4.96
C TYR A 57 -1.12 0.94 -4.90
N GLU A 58 -2.21 1.13 -5.62
CA GLU A 58 -2.89 2.42 -5.68
C GLU A 58 -3.95 2.50 -4.59
N TRP A 59 -3.96 3.65 -3.90
CA TRP A 59 -5.00 3.95 -2.94
C TRP A 59 -6.37 3.98 -3.62
N SER A 60 -7.32 3.22 -3.07
CA SER A 60 -8.67 3.08 -3.63
C SER A 60 -9.70 3.84 -2.80
N TYR A 61 -9.79 3.55 -1.50
CA TYR A 61 -10.78 4.17 -0.62
C TYR A 61 -10.39 4.04 0.84
N ARG A 62 -10.96 4.90 1.68
CA ARG A 62 -10.89 4.83 3.15
C ARG A 62 -12.21 4.34 3.71
N THR A 63 -12.15 3.42 4.67
CA THR A 63 -13.30 3.08 5.52
C THR A 63 -13.04 3.61 6.91
N GLU A 64 -13.99 4.33 7.48
CA GLU A 64 -13.97 4.66 8.90
C GLU A 64 -14.14 3.38 9.70
N ILE A 65 -13.37 3.21 10.77
CA ILE A 65 -13.64 2.13 11.73
C ILE A 65 -14.84 2.61 12.52
N ALA A 66 -16.04 2.19 12.12
CA ALA A 66 -17.24 2.42 12.89
C ALA A 66 -17.12 1.61 14.19
N GLU A 67 -16.98 2.32 15.31
CA GLU A 67 -17.03 1.79 16.67
C GLU A 67 -18.47 1.43 17.07
#